data_AF-A0A5Q2FEY6-F1
#
_entry.id   AF-A0A5Q2FEY6-F1
#
_cell.length_a   1.000
_cell.length_b   1.000
_cell.length_c   1.000
_cell.angle_alpha   90.00
_cell.angle_beta   90.00
_cell.angle_gamma   90.00
#
_symmetry.space_group_name_H-M   'P 1'
#
loop_
_entity.id
_entity.type
_entity.pdbx_description
1 polymer ?
#
loop_
_entity_poly.entity_id
_entity_poly.type
_entity_poly.pdbx_seq_one_letter_code
_entity_poly.pdbx_strand_id
1 'polypeptide(L)'
;MAVVWATLVGAVLALLMLLFAVDYYPRSAVGLGDQWVANLVPPTAAMAVLAVAQTAVLALVERRFGAALARSQVLNQVLGRLNALAVTIYLWHGPIIALAIGLLYPFALHYRAAAPVLMGRPVILALAVPLMIGLFPLISLVERGLVPDLGDEPRKRLAIAAMALLILGFWLIYHAGTVLHPGAPRATAGVLCFSVGALMFRDASRRARHHVRRSHDGPNDESAVHPGRA
;
A
#
# COMPACT_ATOMS: atom_id res chain seq x y z
N MET A 1 28.90 -18.02 -4.20
CA MET A 1 29.09 -17.22 -2.97
C MET A 1 29.71 -15.87 -3.30
N ALA A 2 30.88 -15.86 -3.94
CA ALA A 2 31.59 -14.63 -4.29
C ALA A 2 30.74 -13.62 -5.08
N VAL A 3 29.97 -14.10 -6.08
CA VAL A 3 29.11 -13.24 -6.90
C VAL A 3 28.06 -12.50 -6.08
N VAL A 4 27.29 -13.19 -5.22
CA VAL A 4 26.22 -12.55 -4.42
C VAL A 4 26.79 -11.55 -3.40
N TRP A 5 27.91 -11.90 -2.77
CA TRP A 5 28.60 -10.97 -1.87
C TRP A 5 29.16 -9.76 -2.61
N ALA A 6 29.75 -9.96 -3.79
CA ALA A 6 30.23 -8.87 -4.64
C ALA A 6 29.08 -7.98 -5.10
N THR A 7 27.92 -8.56 -5.46
CA THR A 7 26.71 -7.80 -5.79
C THR A 7 26.21 -6.99 -4.60
N LEU A 8 26.16 -7.57 -3.40
CA LEU A 8 25.74 -6.86 -2.19
C LEU A 8 26.69 -5.70 -1.87
N VAL A 9 28.00 -5.97 -1.81
CA VAL A 9 29.02 -4.95 -1.51
C VAL A 9 28.99 -3.84 -2.58
N GLY A 10 28.94 -4.22 -3.85
CA GLY A 10 28.85 -3.26 -4.96
C GLY A 10 27.59 -2.41 -4.89
N ALA A 11 26.43 -3.00 -4.59
CA ALA A 11 25.17 -2.26 -4.44
C ALA A 11 25.19 -1.33 -3.22
N VAL A 12 25.74 -1.76 -2.08
CA VAL A 12 25.88 -0.90 -0.89
C VAL A 12 26.82 0.27 -1.17
N LEU A 13 27.97 0.03 -1.81
CA LEU A 13 28.90 1.10 -2.18
C LEU A 13 28.28 2.08 -3.19
N ALA A 14 27.60 1.57 -4.21
CA ALA A 14 26.87 2.40 -5.18
C ALA A 14 25.77 3.23 -4.49
N LEU A 15 25.05 2.65 -3.54
CA LEU A 15 24.03 3.36 -2.76
C LEU A 15 24.65 4.49 -1.93
N LEU A 16 25.75 4.22 -1.21
CA LEU A 16 26.46 5.23 -0.44
C LEU A 16 26.99 6.36 -1.34
N MET A 17 27.53 6.03 -2.51
CA MET A 17 27.98 7.01 -3.50
C MET A 17 26.82 7.89 -3.98
N LEU A 18 25.69 7.28 -4.37
CA LEU A 18 24.52 8.01 -4.86
C LEU A 18 23.93 8.94 -3.78
N LEU A 19 23.92 8.51 -2.51
CA LEU A 19 23.37 9.29 -1.41
C LEU A 19 24.30 10.42 -0.95
N PHE A 20 25.60 10.17 -0.84
CA PHE A 20 26.51 11.11 -0.16
C PHE A 20 27.48 11.83 -1.10
N ALA A 21 27.84 11.25 -2.25
CA ALA A 21 28.82 11.86 -3.15
C ALA A 21 28.16 12.66 -4.29
N VAL A 22 26.98 12.24 -4.75
CA VAL A 22 26.31 12.83 -5.91
C VAL A 22 25.14 13.76 -5.52
N ASP A 23 24.80 13.84 -4.22
CA ASP A 23 23.58 14.51 -3.69
C ASP A 23 22.32 14.14 -4.51
N TYR A 24 22.31 12.91 -5.08
CA TYR A 24 21.29 12.44 -6.02
C TYR A 24 20.00 12.03 -5.30
N TYR A 25 20.04 11.95 -3.96
CA TYR A 25 18.89 11.61 -3.17
C TYR A 25 18.05 12.88 -2.87
N PRO A 26 16.80 12.95 -3.35
CA PRO A 26 16.00 14.16 -3.21
C PRO A 26 15.74 14.47 -1.73
N ARG A 27 15.86 15.75 -1.38
CA ARG A 27 15.67 16.23 0.00
C ARG A 27 14.23 16.09 0.51
N SER A 28 13.27 15.94 -0.40
CA SER A 28 11.87 15.73 -0.09
C SER A 28 11.34 14.42 -0.68
N ALA A 29 10.44 13.78 0.06
CA ALA A 29 9.77 12.58 -0.41
C ALA A 29 8.68 12.89 -1.44
N VAL A 30 8.04 14.05 -1.32
CA VAL A 30 6.93 14.51 -2.18
C VAL A 30 7.45 15.65 -3.04
N GLY A 31 7.27 15.56 -4.36
CA GLY A 31 7.58 16.67 -5.26
C GLY A 31 6.67 17.85 -4.94
N LEU A 32 7.20 18.82 -4.21
CA LEU A 32 6.51 20.05 -3.83
C LEU A 32 7.21 21.22 -4.51
N GLY A 33 6.46 21.97 -5.32
CA GLY A 33 6.94 23.20 -5.96
C GLY A 33 7.94 22.96 -7.09
N ASP A 34 9.14 23.51 -6.93
CA ASP A 34 10.23 23.58 -7.91
C ASP A 34 11.11 22.31 -7.96
N GLN A 35 10.81 21.29 -7.15
CA GLN A 35 11.58 20.06 -7.10
C GLN A 35 11.13 19.06 -8.18
N TRP A 36 11.86 19.08 -9.31
CA TRP A 36 11.67 18.17 -10.45
C TRP A 36 12.01 16.70 -10.13
N VAL A 37 12.78 16.45 -9.07
CA VAL A 37 13.15 15.10 -8.60
C VAL A 37 12.66 14.93 -7.17
N ALA A 38 11.76 13.98 -6.96
CA ALA A 38 11.26 13.59 -5.64
C ALA A 38 11.06 12.07 -5.57
N ASN A 39 11.03 11.50 -4.36
CA ASN A 39 10.89 10.05 -4.17
C ASN A 39 9.57 9.47 -4.72
N LEU A 40 8.58 10.31 -5.02
CA LEU A 40 7.29 9.92 -5.61
C LEU A 40 7.28 9.90 -7.15
N VAL A 41 8.32 10.38 -7.82
CA VAL A 41 8.48 10.35 -9.30
C VAL A 41 9.29 9.09 -9.67
N PRO A 42 9.35 8.59 -10.94
CA PRO A 42 9.67 7.21 -11.30
C PRO A 42 11.00 6.72 -10.69
N PRO A 43 11.15 5.39 -10.47
CA PRO A 43 12.18 4.81 -9.60
C PRO A 43 13.57 5.43 -9.84
N THR A 44 14.07 6.11 -8.82
CA THR A 44 15.41 6.71 -8.88
C THR A 44 16.46 5.59 -8.94
N ALA A 45 17.62 5.89 -9.54
CA ALA A 45 18.74 4.95 -9.58
C ALA A 45 19.09 4.42 -8.17
N ALA A 46 18.95 5.25 -7.14
CA ALA A 46 19.16 4.86 -5.74
C ALA A 46 18.16 3.78 -5.27
N MET A 47 16.88 3.88 -5.63
CA MET A 47 15.88 2.86 -5.28
C MET A 47 16.14 1.54 -6.02
N ALA A 48 16.57 1.61 -7.28
CA ALA A 48 16.96 0.41 -8.03
C ALA A 48 18.17 -0.29 -7.39
N VAL A 49 19.21 0.47 -7.02
CA VAL A 49 20.40 -0.07 -6.34
C VAL A 49 20.04 -0.64 -4.97
N LEU A 50 19.16 0.03 -4.20
CA LEU A 50 18.65 -0.49 -2.94
C LEU A 50 17.92 -1.83 -3.13
N ALA A 51 17.07 -1.94 -4.15
CA ALA A 51 16.36 -3.18 -4.45
C ALA A 51 17.34 -4.32 -4.80
N VAL A 52 18.41 -4.04 -5.54
CA VAL A 52 19.48 -5.02 -5.81
C VAL A 52 20.17 -5.46 -4.52
N ALA A 53 20.51 -4.51 -3.63
CA ALA A 53 21.10 -4.82 -2.33
C ALA A 53 20.17 -5.71 -1.48
N GLN A 54 18.89 -5.36 -1.39
CA GLN A 54 17.88 -6.12 -0.65
C GLN A 54 17.70 -7.53 -1.22
N THR A 55 17.69 -7.67 -2.55
CA THR A 55 17.60 -8.98 -3.22
C THR A 55 18.83 -9.84 -2.96
N ALA A 56 20.03 -9.25 -2.97
CA ALA A 56 21.26 -9.96 -2.64
C ALA A 56 21.28 -10.42 -1.17
N VAL A 57 20.80 -9.60 -0.23
CA VAL A 57 20.62 -10.00 1.18
C VAL A 57 19.64 -11.16 1.28
N LEU A 58 18.50 -11.08 0.60
CA LEU A 58 17.49 -12.13 0.64
C LEU A 58 18.04 -13.46 0.09
N ALA A 59 18.80 -13.42 -1.00
CA ALA A 59 19.46 -14.59 -1.56
C ALA A 59 20.49 -15.22 -0.59
N LEU A 60 21.22 -14.41 0.18
CA LEU A 60 22.13 -14.91 1.23
C LEU A 60 21.36 -15.55 2.40
N VAL A 61 20.25 -14.93 2.82
CA VAL A 61 19.38 -15.43 3.90
C VAL A 61 18.72 -16.74 3.51
N GLU A 62 18.09 -16.81 2.33
CA GLU A 62 17.46 -18.01 1.80
C GLU A 62 18.47 -19.16 1.69
N ARG A 63 19.68 -18.87 1.24
CA ARG A 63 20.69 -19.91 1.13
C ARG A 63 21.19 -20.42 2.49
N ARG A 64 21.34 -19.54 3.48
CA ARG A 64 21.87 -19.91 4.80
C ARG A 64 20.82 -20.57 5.69
N PHE A 65 19.57 -20.14 5.55
CA PHE A 65 18.48 -20.48 6.46
C PHE A 65 17.24 -21.02 5.75
N GLY A 66 17.21 -21.14 4.43
CA GLY A 66 16.00 -21.45 3.65
C GLY A 66 15.31 -22.74 4.07
N ALA A 67 16.07 -23.81 4.35
CA ALA A 67 15.51 -25.05 4.85
C ALA A 67 14.87 -24.91 6.26
N ALA A 68 15.42 -24.04 7.11
CA ALA A 68 14.86 -23.76 8.44
C ALA A 68 13.67 -22.78 8.36
N LEU A 69 13.76 -21.77 7.49
CA LEU A 69 12.70 -20.81 7.18
C LEU A 69 11.47 -21.53 6.62
N ALA A 70 11.66 -22.41 5.64
CA ALA A 70 10.57 -23.16 5.01
C ALA A 70 9.83 -24.08 6.00
N ARG A 71 10.53 -24.61 7.00
CA ARG A 71 9.94 -25.47 8.05
C ARG A 71 9.27 -24.66 9.17
N SER A 72 9.59 -23.38 9.33
CA SER A 72 9.06 -22.56 10.42
C SER A 72 7.65 -22.08 10.12
N GLN A 73 6.67 -22.73 10.75
CA GLN A 73 5.27 -22.33 10.68
C GLN A 73 5.05 -20.89 11.18
N VAL A 74 5.78 -20.47 12.22
CA VAL A 74 5.67 -19.12 12.79
C VAL A 74 6.12 -18.06 11.78
N LEU A 75 7.26 -18.27 11.13
CA LEU A 75 7.76 -17.30 10.14
C LEU A 75 6.83 -17.22 8.94
N ASN A 76 6.37 -18.34 8.40
CA ASN A 76 5.41 -18.35 7.30
C ASN A 76 4.11 -17.59 7.65
N GLN A 77 3.61 -17.73 8.88
CA GLN A 77 2.46 -16.96 9.35
C GLN A 77 2.75 -15.46 9.46
N VAL A 78 3.90 -15.08 10.01
CA VAL A 78 4.30 -13.67 10.13
C VAL A 78 4.49 -13.03 8.76
N LEU A 79 5.22 -13.67 7.84
CA LEU A 79 5.40 -13.19 6.47
C LEU A 79 4.06 -13.09 5.74
N GLY A 80 3.18 -14.09 5.89
CA GLY A 80 1.83 -14.04 5.32
C GLY A 80 1.02 -12.84 5.82
N ARG A 81 1.08 -12.54 7.11
CA ARG A 81 0.42 -11.35 7.70
C ARG A 81 1.03 -10.04 7.20
N LEU A 82 2.36 -9.94 7.17
CA LEU A 82 3.05 -8.74 6.67
C LEU A 82 2.73 -8.49 5.19
N ASN A 83 2.72 -9.55 4.37
CA ASN A 83 2.38 -9.45 2.97
C ASN A 83 0.91 -9.02 2.78
N ALA A 84 -0.02 -9.58 3.56
CA ALA A 84 -1.42 -9.17 3.55
C ALA A 84 -1.63 -7.70 3.97
N LEU A 85 -0.75 -7.19 4.86
CA LEU A 85 -0.75 -5.80 5.30
C LEU A 85 0.11 -4.88 4.44
N ALA A 86 0.85 -5.38 3.44
CA ALA A 86 1.86 -4.58 2.74
C ALA A 86 1.26 -3.33 2.09
N VAL A 87 0.09 -3.46 1.46
CA VAL A 87 -0.63 -2.34 0.85
C VAL A 87 -1.15 -1.38 1.91
N THR A 88 -1.72 -1.88 3.01
CA THR A 88 -2.16 -1.06 4.15
C THR A 88 -1.00 -0.28 4.76
N ILE A 89 0.14 -0.94 5.00
CA ILE A 89 1.37 -0.32 5.52
C ILE A 89 1.81 0.79 4.57
N TYR A 90 1.89 0.49 3.27
CA TYR A 90 2.25 1.47 2.25
C TYR A 90 1.31 2.67 2.23
N LEU A 91 0.00 2.48 2.39
CA LEU A 91 -0.96 3.57 2.36
C LEU A 91 -0.95 4.42 3.63
N TRP A 92 -0.79 3.78 4.80
CA TRP A 92 -1.03 4.42 6.10
C TRP A 92 0.21 4.80 6.89
N HIS A 93 1.42 4.37 6.51
CA HIS A 93 2.63 4.73 7.25
C HIS A 93 2.84 6.26 7.29
N GLY A 94 2.61 6.97 6.18
CA GLY A 94 2.73 8.43 6.12
C GLY A 94 1.78 9.15 7.09
N PRO A 95 0.45 8.90 7.03
CA PRO A 95 -0.50 9.42 8.00
C PRO A 95 -0.17 9.10 9.46
N ILE A 96 0.33 7.90 9.76
CA ILE A 96 0.72 7.52 11.13
C ILE A 96 1.96 8.29 11.60
N ILE A 97 2.94 8.53 10.72
CA ILE A 97 4.08 9.40 11.03
C ILE A 97 3.60 10.83 11.31
N ALA A 98 2.68 11.35 10.50
CA ALA A 98 2.07 12.67 10.73
C ALA A 98 1.32 12.73 12.07
N LEU A 99 0.59 11.66 12.43
CA LEU A 99 -0.05 11.53 13.74
C LEU A 99 0.98 11.54 14.88
N ALA A 100 2.07 10.78 14.76
CA ALA A 100 3.15 10.76 15.76
C ALA A 100 3.76 12.16 15.96
N ILE A 101 4.02 12.88 14.87
CA ILE A 101 4.49 14.27 14.91
C ILE A 101 3.44 15.16 15.61
N GLY A 102 2.16 15.04 15.24
CA GLY A 102 1.07 15.79 15.85
C GLY A 102 0.92 15.53 17.35
N LEU A 103 1.18 14.31 17.81
CA LEU A 103 1.19 13.95 19.23
C LEU A 103 2.40 14.54 19.97
N LEU A 104 3.59 14.57 19.35
CA LEU A 104 4.81 15.13 19.93
C LEU A 104 4.81 16.66 19.94
N TYR A 105 4.11 17.28 18.99
CA TYR A 105 4.07 18.73 18.79
C TYR A 105 3.69 19.54 20.05
N PRO A 106 2.60 19.24 20.77
CA PRO A 106 2.26 19.97 22.00
C PRO A 106 3.34 19.85 23.08
N PHE A 107 4.00 18.70 23.20
CA PHE A 107 5.10 18.52 24.16
C PHE A 107 6.33 19.36 23.77
N ALA A 108 6.64 19.46 22.48
CA ALA A 108 7.72 20.32 22.01
C ALA A 108 7.43 21.81 22.25
N LEU A 109 6.15 22.23 22.15
CA LEU A 109 5.75 23.60 22.49
C LEU A 109 5.86 23.88 23.99
N HIS A 110 5.49 22.92 24.83
CA HIS A 110 5.55 23.06 26.29
C HIS A 110 6.99 23.00 26.82
N TYR A 111 7.81 22.07 26.32
CA TYR A 111 9.21 21.87 26.70
C TYR A 111 10.16 22.35 25.61
N ARG A 112 10.24 23.68 25.40
CA ARG A 112 11.05 24.28 24.31
C ARG A 112 12.52 23.83 24.30
N ALA A 113 13.13 23.62 25.47
CA ALA A 113 14.52 23.14 25.55
C ALA A 113 14.70 21.70 25.01
N ALA A 114 13.66 20.87 25.10
CA ALA A 114 13.65 19.50 24.59
C ALA A 114 13.09 19.38 23.17
N ALA A 115 12.58 20.47 22.58
CA ALA A 115 11.96 20.46 21.25
C ALA A 115 12.86 19.86 20.14
N PRO A 116 14.19 20.13 20.09
CA PRO A 116 15.06 19.52 19.08
C PRO A 116 15.15 18.00 19.20
N VAL A 117 15.05 17.47 20.42
CA VAL A 117 15.09 16.03 20.69
C VAL A 117 13.73 15.40 20.40
N LEU A 118 12.64 16.02 20.87
CA LEU A 118 11.27 15.54 20.66
C LEU A 118 10.88 15.49 19.17
N MET A 119 11.33 16.49 18.40
CA MET A 119 11.13 16.54 16.94
C MET A 119 12.25 15.84 16.15
N GLY A 120 13.20 15.22 16.85
CA GLY A 120 14.25 14.45 16.23
C GLY A 120 13.69 13.20 15.55
N ARG A 121 14.24 12.85 14.37
CA ARG A 121 13.87 11.64 13.61
C ARG A 121 13.84 10.37 14.47
N PRO A 122 14.80 10.12 15.38
CA PRO A 122 14.78 8.92 16.22
C PRO A 122 13.56 8.84 17.14
N VAL A 123 13.16 9.96 17.77
CA VAL A 123 12.00 10.00 18.69
C VAL A 123 10.70 9.84 17.91
N ILE A 124 10.58 10.49 16.75
CA ILE A 124 9.44 10.32 15.87
C ILE A 124 9.30 8.85 15.45
N LEU A 125 10.39 8.20 15.05
CA LEU A 125 10.37 6.77 14.69
C LEU A 125 10.05 5.87 15.89
N ALA A 126 10.62 6.17 17.06
CA ALA A 126 10.36 5.43 18.30
C ALA A 126 8.89 5.48 18.71
N LEU A 127 8.16 6.56 18.38
CA LEU A 127 6.71 6.65 18.59
C LEU A 127 5.91 6.07 17.42
N ALA A 128 6.31 6.35 16.18
CA ALA A 128 5.58 5.94 14.99
C ALA A 128 5.56 4.41 14.80
N VAL A 129 6.65 3.70 15.10
CA VAL A 129 6.71 2.24 14.94
C VAL A 129 5.70 1.51 15.86
N PRO A 130 5.64 1.79 17.17
CA PRO A 130 4.59 1.25 18.04
C PRO A 130 3.19 1.59 17.56
N LEU A 131 2.95 2.84 17.12
CA LEU A 131 1.66 3.24 16.56
C LEU A 131 1.31 2.41 15.32
N MET A 132 2.25 2.20 14.40
CA MET A 132 2.05 1.35 13.22
C MET A 132 1.68 -0.09 13.61
N ILE A 133 2.43 -0.69 14.54
CA ILE A 133 2.17 -2.07 15.01
C ILE A 133 0.76 -2.18 15.61
N GLY A 134 0.32 -1.18 16.38
CA GLY A 134 -1.01 -1.16 16.99
C GLY A 134 -2.15 -0.80 16.05
N LEU A 135 -1.96 0.15 15.14
CA LEU A 135 -3.03 0.69 14.29
C LEU A 135 -3.24 -0.14 13.03
N PHE A 136 -2.21 -0.71 12.41
CA PHE A 136 -2.39 -1.45 11.15
C PHE A 136 -3.39 -2.62 11.23
N PRO A 137 -3.43 -3.44 12.30
CA PRO A 137 -4.45 -4.47 12.44
C PRO A 137 -5.87 -3.90 12.50
N LEU A 138 -6.05 -2.76 13.18
CA LEU A 138 -7.34 -2.08 13.31
C LEU A 138 -7.78 -1.47 11.98
N ILE A 139 -6.85 -0.79 11.30
CA ILE A 139 -7.09 -0.21 9.97
C ILE A 139 -7.43 -1.32 8.98
N SER A 140 -6.68 -2.44 8.99
CA SER A 140 -6.95 -3.59 8.12
C SER A 140 -8.32 -4.23 8.37
N LEU A 141 -8.82 -4.20 9.61
CA LEU A 141 -10.19 -4.65 9.90
C LEU A 141 -11.21 -3.74 9.21
N VAL A 142 -11.03 -2.42 9.30
CA VAL A 142 -11.89 -1.44 8.64
C VAL A 142 -11.79 -1.57 7.13
N GLU A 143 -10.58 -1.60 6.56
CA GLU A 143 -10.35 -1.76 5.12
C GLU A 143 -11.04 -3.01 4.57
N ARG A 144 -10.91 -4.17 5.25
CA ARG A 144 -11.59 -5.40 4.84
C ARG A 144 -13.12 -5.27 4.84
N GLY A 145 -13.69 -4.46 5.73
CA GLY A 145 -15.12 -4.16 5.73
C GLY A 145 -15.55 -3.22 4.60
N LEU A 146 -14.65 -2.37 4.09
CA LEU A 146 -14.93 -1.45 2.98
C LEU A 146 -14.71 -2.07 1.61
N VAL A 147 -13.81 -3.06 1.48
CA VAL A 147 -13.56 -3.74 0.20
C VAL A 147 -14.84 -4.47 -0.24
N PRO A 148 -15.41 -4.14 -1.42
CA PRO A 148 -16.54 -4.87 -1.96
C PRO A 148 -16.14 -6.31 -2.30
N ASP A 149 -17.04 -7.27 -2.12
CA ASP A 149 -16.91 -8.59 -2.73
C ASP A 149 -16.75 -8.42 -4.25
N LEU A 150 -15.55 -8.68 -4.76
CA LEU A 150 -15.28 -8.65 -6.19
C LEU A 150 -15.98 -9.86 -6.84
N GLY A 151 -16.88 -9.59 -7.79
CA GLY A 151 -17.51 -10.63 -8.60
C GLY A 151 -16.56 -11.17 -9.68
N ASP A 152 -16.96 -12.25 -10.35
CA ASP A 152 -16.14 -12.92 -11.38
C ASP A 152 -15.86 -12.02 -12.60
N GLU A 153 -16.78 -11.11 -12.97
CA GLU A 153 -16.55 -10.13 -14.03
C GLU A 153 -17.09 -8.72 -13.70
N PRO A 154 -16.25 -7.67 -13.77
CA PRO A 154 -16.68 -6.29 -13.59
C PRO A 154 -17.47 -5.76 -14.80
N ARG A 155 -18.43 -4.86 -14.55
CA ARG A 155 -19.20 -4.19 -15.62
C ARG A 155 -18.31 -3.20 -16.38
N LYS A 156 -17.63 -3.67 -17.44
CA LYS A 156 -16.63 -2.92 -18.22
C LYS A 156 -17.03 -1.47 -18.53
N ARG A 157 -18.21 -1.23 -19.10
CA ARG A 157 -18.68 0.13 -19.44
C ARG A 157 -18.82 1.05 -18.22
N LEU A 158 -19.36 0.53 -17.13
CA LEU A 158 -19.54 1.30 -15.90
C LEU A 158 -18.18 1.55 -15.21
N ALA A 159 -17.28 0.56 -15.23
CA ALA A 159 -15.93 0.69 -14.71
C ALA A 159 -15.11 1.73 -15.49
N ILE A 160 -15.22 1.77 -16.82
CA ILE A 160 -14.58 2.78 -17.68
C ILE A 160 -15.14 4.17 -17.37
N ALA A 161 -16.46 4.32 -17.29
CA ALA A 161 -17.08 5.60 -16.95
C ALA A 161 -16.69 6.09 -15.55
N ALA A 162 -16.68 5.19 -14.57
CA ALA A 162 -16.25 5.48 -13.21
C ALA A 162 -14.77 5.88 -13.15
N MET A 163 -13.90 5.20 -13.88
CA MET A 163 -12.48 5.54 -13.99
C MET A 163 -12.27 6.91 -14.62
N ALA A 164 -12.97 7.22 -15.71
CA ALA A 164 -12.90 8.54 -16.35
C ALA A 164 -13.33 9.65 -15.38
N LEU A 165 -14.39 9.41 -14.61
CA LEU A 165 -14.89 10.37 -13.62
C LEU A 165 -13.94 10.54 -12.42
N LEU A 166 -13.29 9.45 -11.97
CA LEU A 166 -12.24 9.50 -10.95
C LEU A 166 -11.03 10.31 -11.42
N ILE A 167 -10.55 10.07 -12.65
CA ILE A 167 -9.43 10.81 -13.24
C ILE A 167 -9.78 12.30 -13.35
N LEU A 168 -10.98 12.63 -13.85
CA LEU A 168 -11.44 14.01 -13.95
C LEU A 168 -11.56 14.69 -12.59
N GLY A 169 -12.15 14.01 -11.61
CA GLY A 169 -12.27 14.50 -10.23
C GLY A 169 -10.91 14.75 -9.59
N PHE A 170 -9.97 13.81 -9.74
CA PHE A 170 -8.60 13.94 -9.25
C PHE A 170 -7.88 15.13 -9.92
N TRP A 171 -7.99 15.27 -11.24
CA TRP A 171 -7.40 16.39 -11.97
C TRP A 171 -7.96 17.75 -11.50
N LEU A 172 -9.27 17.85 -11.27
CA LEU A 172 -9.90 19.05 -10.71
C LEU A 172 -9.42 19.34 -9.28
N ILE A 173 -9.33 18.32 -8.44
CA ILE A 173 -8.82 18.45 -7.06
C ILE A 173 -7.37 18.95 -7.08
N TYR A 174 -6.55 18.40 -7.97
CA TYR A 174 -5.15 18.79 -8.11
C TYR A 174 -4.99 20.27 -8.47
N HIS A 175 -5.84 20.81 -9.35
CA HIS A 175 -5.75 22.19 -9.80
C HIS A 175 -6.54 23.21 -8.96
N ALA A 176 -7.64 22.79 -8.32
CA ALA A 176 -8.56 23.69 -7.62
C ALA A 176 -8.63 23.46 -6.10
N GLY A 177 -8.03 22.38 -5.60
CA GLY A 177 -8.05 21.98 -4.19
C GLY A 177 -9.19 21.03 -3.81
N THR A 178 -9.22 20.63 -2.55
CA THR A 178 -10.15 19.64 -1.98
C THR A 178 -11.34 20.24 -1.22
N VAL A 179 -11.61 21.54 -1.40
CA VAL A 179 -12.57 22.27 -0.56
C VAL A 179 -14.00 22.14 -1.10
N LEU A 180 -14.92 21.72 -0.23
CA LEU A 180 -16.37 21.80 -0.46
C LEU A 180 -16.85 23.18 0.02
N HIS A 181 -16.95 24.14 -0.90
CA HIS A 181 -17.39 25.49 -0.56
C HIS A 181 -18.14 26.14 -1.75
N PRO A 182 -19.27 26.84 -1.51
CA PRO A 182 -20.03 27.49 -2.58
C PRO A 182 -19.20 28.49 -3.41
N GLY A 183 -18.26 29.18 -2.75
CA GLY A 183 -17.34 30.13 -3.39
C GLY A 183 -16.20 29.49 -4.20
N ALA A 184 -16.06 28.16 -4.16
CA ALA A 184 -15.04 27.41 -4.91
C ALA A 184 -15.71 26.29 -5.73
N PRO A 185 -16.48 26.63 -6.78
CA PRO A 185 -17.30 25.68 -7.51
C PRO A 185 -16.46 24.60 -8.22
N ARG A 186 -15.25 24.94 -8.67
CA ARG A 186 -14.34 23.99 -9.33
C ARG A 186 -13.81 22.92 -8.37
N ALA A 187 -13.41 23.32 -7.16
CA ALA A 187 -12.97 22.39 -6.11
C ALA A 187 -14.12 21.47 -5.68
N THR A 188 -15.29 22.05 -5.46
CA THR A 188 -16.53 21.33 -5.10
C THR A 188 -16.90 20.32 -6.18
N ALA A 189 -16.89 20.71 -7.46
CA ALA A 189 -17.14 19.81 -8.58
C ALA A 189 -16.11 18.67 -8.64
N GLY A 190 -14.82 18.96 -8.41
CA GLY A 190 -13.78 17.94 -8.34
C GLY A 190 -14.04 16.87 -7.28
N VAL A 191 -14.38 17.30 -6.05
CA VAL A 191 -14.70 16.39 -4.94
C VAL A 191 -15.95 15.56 -5.24
N LEU A 192 -16.99 16.16 -5.81
CA LEU A 192 -18.22 15.47 -6.19
C LEU A 192 -17.98 14.46 -7.32
N CYS A 193 -17.27 14.84 -8.40
CA CYS A 193 -16.90 13.94 -9.48
C CYS A 193 -16.10 12.74 -8.94
N PHE A 194 -15.09 12.99 -8.09
CA PHE A 194 -14.29 11.93 -7.51
C PHE A 194 -15.14 10.98 -6.65
N SER A 195 -16.02 11.53 -5.81
CA SER A 195 -16.90 10.76 -4.93
C SER A 195 -17.92 9.92 -5.70
N VAL A 196 -18.57 10.50 -6.70
CA VAL A 196 -19.49 9.79 -7.60
C VAL A 196 -18.75 8.71 -8.38
N GLY A 197 -17.56 9.01 -8.90
CA GLY A 197 -16.71 8.04 -9.60
C GLY A 197 -16.35 6.86 -8.70
N ALA A 198 -15.99 7.09 -7.43
CA ALA A 198 -15.70 6.04 -6.46
C ALA A 198 -16.93 5.16 -6.16
N LEU A 199 -18.10 5.76 -5.97
CA LEU A 199 -19.36 5.03 -5.76
C LEU A 199 -19.74 4.18 -7.00
N MET A 200 -19.64 4.77 -8.20
CA MET A 200 -19.88 4.05 -9.45
C MET A 200 -18.89 2.90 -9.65
N PHE A 201 -17.61 3.09 -9.30
CA PHE A 201 -16.59 2.05 -9.37
C PHE A 201 -16.88 0.91 -8.41
N ARG A 202 -17.33 1.24 -7.19
CA ARG A 202 -17.82 0.26 -6.21
C ARG A 202 -18.97 -0.57 -6.78
N ASP A 203 -19.93 0.07 -7.43
CA ASP A 203 -21.10 -0.60 -8.00
C ASP A 203 -20.75 -1.39 -9.28
N ALA A 204 -19.79 -0.92 -10.08
CA ALA A 204 -19.26 -1.65 -11.23
C ALA A 204 -18.58 -2.97 -10.83
N SER A 205 -18.06 -3.01 -9.59
CA SER A 205 -17.37 -4.15 -9.00
C SER A 205 -18.32 -5.14 -8.30
N ARG A 206 -19.57 -4.74 -8.02
CA ARG A 206 -20.59 -5.54 -7.29
C ARG A 206 -21.60 -6.21 -8.25
N ARG A 207 -21.33 -7.45 -8.73
CA ARG A 207 -22.31 -8.52 -9.16
C ARG A 207 -21.56 -9.70 -9.83
N ALA A 208 -21.97 -10.97 -9.76
CA ALA A 208 -23.11 -11.62 -9.09
C ALA A 208 -22.86 -13.13 -8.83
N ARG A 209 -22.92 -13.55 -7.55
CA ARG A 209 -22.96 -14.98 -7.10
C ARG A 209 -24.22 -15.77 -7.55
N HIS A 210 -25.04 -15.25 -8.46
CA HIS A 210 -26.36 -15.81 -8.74
C HIS A 210 -26.38 -16.95 -9.78
N HIS A 211 -25.27 -17.25 -10.45
CA HIS A 211 -25.25 -18.36 -11.42
C HIS A 211 -24.73 -19.69 -10.86
N VAL A 212 -23.82 -19.69 -9.87
CA VAL A 212 -23.23 -20.96 -9.36
C VAL A 212 -24.17 -21.71 -8.42
N ARG A 213 -25.03 -21.02 -7.66
CA ARG A 213 -25.96 -21.68 -6.72
C ARG A 213 -27.16 -22.36 -7.39
N ARG A 214 -27.43 -22.09 -8.68
CA ARG A 214 -28.50 -22.77 -9.43
C ARG A 214 -28.02 -24.01 -10.21
N SER A 215 -26.71 -24.20 -10.39
CA SER A 215 -26.18 -25.37 -11.09
C SER A 215 -25.81 -26.54 -10.17
N HIS A 216 -25.90 -26.36 -8.84
CA HIS A 216 -25.64 -27.43 -7.86
C HIS A 216 -26.91 -28.09 -7.30
N ASP A 217 -28.09 -27.53 -7.60
CA ASP A 217 -29.41 -28.11 -7.28
C ASP A 217 -30.06 -28.76 -8.53
N GLY A 218 -29.25 -29.34 -9.42
CA GLY A 218 -29.77 -30.26 -10.42
C GLY A 218 -30.28 -31.52 -9.69
N PRO A 219 -31.51 -32.00 -9.95
CA PRO A 219 -32.01 -33.19 -9.30
C PRO A 219 -31.07 -34.35 -9.64
N ASN A 220 -30.46 -34.93 -8.60
CA ASN A 220 -29.79 -36.22 -8.69
C ASN A 220 -30.79 -37.21 -9.26
N ASP A 221 -30.65 -37.54 -10.53
CA ASP A 221 -31.36 -38.63 -11.16
C ASP A 221 -30.75 -39.94 -10.64
N GLU A 222 -31.19 -40.30 -9.44
CA GLU A 222 -30.78 -41.47 -8.66
C GLU A 222 -31.54 -42.73 -9.15
N SER A 223 -31.92 -42.79 -10.43
CA SER A 223 -32.78 -43.84 -10.98
C SER A 223 -32.14 -44.67 -12.10
N ALA A 224 -30.95 -45.21 -11.85
CA ALA A 224 -30.40 -46.30 -12.67
C ALA A 224 -29.55 -47.29 -11.87
N VAL A 225 -30.08 -47.79 -10.75
CA VAL A 225 -29.63 -49.06 -10.16
C VAL A 225 -30.61 -50.14 -10.61
N HIS A 226 -30.24 -50.89 -11.65
CA HIS A 226 -30.91 -52.15 -11.99
C HIS A 226 -30.32 -53.28 -11.14
N PRO A 227 -31.10 -53.94 -10.27
CA PRO A 227 -30.66 -55.15 -9.60
C PRO A 227 -30.97 -56.36 -10.49
N GLY A 228 -29.93 -57.05 -10.94
CA GLY A 228 -29.89 -58.49 -11.21
C GLY A 228 -30.80 -59.08 -12.30
N ARG A 229 -30.19 -59.88 -13.17
CA ARG A 229 -30.59 -61.28 -13.40
C ARG A 229 -29.57 -62.04 -14.26
N ALA A 230 -29.19 -63.20 -13.70
CA ALA A 230 -28.68 -64.45 -14.28
C ALA A 230 -27.49 -64.41 -15.25
#